data_AF-A0A7H8QFJ2-F1
#
_entry.id   AF-A0A7H8QFJ2-F1
#
_cell.length_a   1.000
_cell.length_b   1.000
_cell.length_c   1.000
_cell.angle_alpha   90.00
_cell.angle_beta   90.00
_cell.angle_gamma   90.00
#
_symmetry.space_group_name_H-M   'P 1'
#
loop_
_entity.id
_entity.type
_entity.pdbx_description
1 polymer ?
#
loop_
_entity_poly.entity_id
_entity_poly.type
_entity_poly.pdbx_seq_one_letter_code
_entity_poly.pdbx_strand_id
1 'polypeptide(L)'
;MEWAGQQENLVLKKTDESKWQESPLFESGPYTMIGEVGRAGFIYDGSEVSRFYENKTQKYMWHFWGSQAELTGTFKVLGVHENSPEEIVVVPETETRPSPNNGADHHIPTMMELPEKGMWKLTAVFNDKVIGTVYVEVHEK
;
A
#
# COMPACT_ATOMS: atom_id res chain seq x y z
N MET A 1 14.65 -51.41 -7.36
CA MET A 1 15.72 -50.59 -6.76
C MET A 1 15.82 -49.34 -7.62
N GLU A 2 14.85 -48.43 -7.48
CA GLU A 2 14.84 -47.28 -6.54
C GLU A 2 15.87 -46.22 -7.00
N TRP A 3 15.46 -45.23 -7.81
CA TRP A 3 14.65 -44.03 -7.50
C TRP A 3 15.31 -43.11 -6.46
N ALA A 4 16.18 -42.20 -6.90
CA ALA A 4 16.50 -40.97 -6.18
C ALA A 4 17.01 -39.93 -7.19
N GLY A 5 16.19 -38.93 -7.50
CA GLY A 5 16.62 -37.86 -8.40
C GLY A 5 15.60 -36.78 -8.73
N GLN A 6 14.42 -36.76 -8.11
CA GLN A 6 13.39 -35.75 -8.42
C GLN A 6 12.61 -35.32 -7.19
N GLN A 7 13.27 -34.76 -6.18
CA GLN A 7 12.57 -34.13 -5.05
C GLN A 7 13.31 -32.89 -4.51
N GLU A 8 13.79 -32.00 -5.39
CA GLU A 8 14.37 -30.72 -4.94
C GLU A 8 13.82 -29.48 -5.66
N ASN A 9 12.69 -29.59 -6.39
CA ASN A 9 12.09 -28.43 -7.08
C ASN A 9 10.58 -28.22 -6.83
N LEU A 10 10.02 -28.84 -5.79
CA LEU A 10 8.61 -28.67 -5.41
C LEU A 10 8.41 -27.95 -4.07
N VAL A 11 9.41 -27.19 -3.64
CA VAL A 11 9.21 -26.08 -2.68
C VAL A 11 9.18 -24.76 -3.45
N LEU A 12 8.44 -24.72 -4.55
CA LEU A 12 7.74 -23.49 -4.89
C LEU A 12 6.78 -23.29 -3.72
N LYS A 13 7.22 -22.49 -2.75
CA LYS A 13 6.40 -21.93 -1.68
C LYS A 13 5.08 -21.56 -2.35
N LYS A 14 4.05 -22.35 -2.06
CA LYS A 14 2.67 -21.99 -2.35
C LYS A 14 2.47 -20.71 -1.54
N THR A 15 2.70 -19.57 -2.17
CA THR A 15 2.51 -18.27 -1.58
C THR A 15 1.07 -18.24 -1.14
N ASP A 16 0.90 -18.09 0.16
CA ASP A 16 -0.35 -17.95 0.89
C ASP A 16 -1.33 -17.10 0.07
N GLU A 17 -2.23 -17.75 -0.68
CA GLU A 17 -3.17 -17.10 -1.62
C GLU A 17 -4.11 -16.12 -0.88
N SER A 18 -4.11 -16.12 0.46
CA SER A 18 -4.85 -15.18 1.29
C SER A 18 -4.15 -13.83 1.53
N LYS A 19 -2.91 -13.60 1.05
CA LYS A 19 -2.14 -12.38 1.37
C LYS A 19 -2.34 -11.21 0.39
N TRP A 20 -2.75 -11.50 -0.84
CA TRP A 20 -2.88 -10.51 -1.92
C TRP A 20 -4.35 -10.21 -2.21
N GLN A 21 -5.05 -9.73 -1.19
CA GLN A 21 -6.43 -9.23 -1.31
C GLN A 21 -6.42 -7.73 -1.07
N GLU A 22 -7.26 -6.98 -1.79
CA GLU A 22 -7.44 -5.55 -1.52
C GLU A 22 -7.74 -5.31 -0.03
N SER A 23 -7.13 -4.27 0.52
CA SER A 23 -7.41 -3.83 1.88
C SER A 23 -8.89 -3.46 2.03
N PRO A 24 -9.47 -3.58 3.24
CA PRO A 24 -10.87 -3.23 3.45
C PRO A 24 -11.11 -1.75 3.18
N LEU A 25 -12.33 -1.46 2.71
CA LEU A 25 -12.84 -0.10 2.64
C LEU A 25 -13.43 0.30 4.00
N PHE A 26 -13.23 1.56 4.39
CA PHE A 26 -13.79 2.12 5.61
C PHE A 26 -14.03 3.62 5.48
N GLU A 27 -14.93 4.17 6.30
CA GLU A 27 -15.27 5.59 6.28
C GLU A 27 -14.37 6.40 7.22
N SER A 28 -13.96 7.59 6.77
CA SER A 28 -13.36 8.61 7.62
C SER A 28 -13.78 10.01 7.18
N GLY A 29 -14.50 10.71 8.06
CA GLY A 29 -15.12 11.97 7.70
C GLY A 29 -16.10 11.78 6.54
N PRO A 30 -16.01 12.57 5.45
CA PRO A 30 -16.89 12.44 4.30
C PRO A 30 -16.37 11.49 3.21
N TYR A 31 -15.27 10.77 3.45
CA TYR A 31 -14.60 9.96 2.42
C TYR A 31 -14.52 8.48 2.80
N THR A 32 -14.69 7.64 1.78
CA THR A 32 -14.28 6.23 1.81
C THR A 32 -12.76 6.13 1.61
N MET A 33 -12.14 5.29 2.42
CA MET A 33 -10.72 5.00 2.45
C MET A 33 -10.48 3.53 2.15
N ILE A 34 -9.36 3.20 1.52
CA ILE A 34 -8.81 1.84 1.50
C ILE A 34 -7.59 1.77 2.44
N GLY A 35 -7.50 0.71 3.24
CA GLY A 35 -6.31 0.46 4.06
C GLY A 35 -6.54 -0.30 5.36
N GLU A 36 -5.66 -0.04 6.32
CA GLU A 36 -5.68 -0.62 7.66
C GLU A 36 -6.43 0.30 8.62
N VAL A 37 -7.63 -0.12 9.01
CA VAL A 37 -8.54 0.65 9.86
C VAL A 37 -7.86 1.10 11.15
N GLY A 38 -7.88 2.41 11.41
CA GLY A 38 -7.27 2.99 12.61
C GLY A 38 -5.74 3.08 12.58
N ARG A 39 -5.10 2.85 11.43
CA ARG A 39 -3.65 3.02 11.25
C ARG A 39 -3.29 3.84 10.02
N ALA A 40 -3.63 3.37 8.82
CA ALA A 40 -3.25 4.03 7.58
C ALA A 40 -4.22 3.69 6.46
N GLY A 41 -4.56 4.68 5.64
CA GLY A 41 -5.32 4.49 4.42
C GLY A 41 -5.25 5.73 3.54
N PHE A 42 -5.84 5.67 2.35
CA PHE A 42 -6.00 6.84 1.50
C PHE A 42 -7.37 6.84 0.84
N ILE A 43 -7.81 8.04 0.42
CA ILE A 43 -9.13 8.22 -0.21
C ILE A 43 -9.21 7.32 -1.45
N TYR A 44 -10.14 6.38 -1.42
CA TYR A 44 -10.36 5.36 -2.44
C TYR A 44 -11.75 4.75 -2.22
N ASP A 45 -12.57 4.77 -3.26
CA ASP A 45 -13.93 4.23 -3.25
C ASP A 45 -14.12 3.04 -4.19
N GLY A 46 -13.03 2.59 -4.84
CA GLY A 46 -13.07 1.50 -5.81
C GLY A 46 -13.90 1.83 -7.06
N SER A 47 -14.12 3.11 -7.38
CA SER A 47 -14.68 3.54 -8.66
C SER A 47 -13.59 3.63 -9.75
N GLU A 48 -13.99 3.67 -11.01
CA GLU A 48 -13.07 3.90 -12.16
C GLU A 48 -12.26 5.20 -12.02
N VAL A 49 -12.73 6.15 -11.20
CA VAL A 49 -12.03 7.41 -10.96
C VAL A 49 -10.91 7.23 -9.93
N SER A 50 -11.08 6.39 -8.91
CA SER A 50 -10.12 6.22 -7.82
C SER A 50 -9.18 5.02 -7.98
N ARG A 51 -9.59 3.99 -8.71
CA ARG A 51 -8.78 2.79 -9.00
C ARG A 51 -7.44 3.12 -9.63
N PHE A 52 -6.45 2.25 -9.38
CA PHE A 52 -5.16 2.32 -10.03
C PHE A 52 -5.23 1.71 -11.43
N TYR A 53 -4.54 2.35 -12.37
CA TYR A 53 -4.29 1.80 -13.69
C TYR A 53 -2.80 1.80 -13.94
N GLU A 54 -2.33 0.78 -14.65
CA GLU A 54 -0.93 0.60 -14.99
C GLU A 54 -0.34 1.87 -15.63
N ASN A 55 0.82 2.32 -15.14
CA ASN A 55 1.55 3.50 -15.61
C ASN A 55 0.72 4.82 -15.60
N LYS A 56 -0.32 4.90 -14.76
CA LYS A 56 -1.11 6.12 -14.59
C LYS A 56 -0.75 6.80 -13.28
N THR A 57 -0.02 7.91 -13.38
CA THR A 57 0.15 8.84 -12.26
C THR A 57 -1.20 9.43 -11.83
N GLN A 58 -1.54 9.30 -10.55
CA GLN A 58 -2.77 9.86 -9.97
C GLN A 58 -2.53 10.38 -8.53
N LYS A 59 -3.37 11.34 -8.12
CA LYS A 59 -3.33 11.90 -6.76
C LYS A 59 -4.06 10.99 -5.78
N TYR A 60 -3.39 10.65 -4.68
CA TYR A 60 -3.96 9.92 -3.56
C TYR A 60 -3.62 10.64 -2.26
N MET A 61 -4.61 10.84 -1.39
CA MET A 61 -4.42 11.52 -0.11
C MET A 61 -4.38 10.49 1.01
N TRP A 62 -3.18 10.22 1.50
CA TRP A 62 -2.95 9.38 2.67
C TRP A 62 -3.48 10.05 3.94
N HIS A 63 -4.00 9.22 4.83
CA HIS A 63 -4.52 9.54 6.15
C HIS A 63 -3.94 8.53 7.15
N PHE A 64 -3.51 9.02 8.30
CA PHE A 64 -2.86 8.21 9.34
C PHE A 64 -3.48 8.48 10.71
N TRP A 65 -3.66 7.42 11.48
CA TRP A 65 -4.19 7.45 12.85
C TRP A 65 -3.13 6.91 13.80
N GLY A 66 -2.72 7.74 14.76
CA GLY A 66 -1.59 7.45 15.61
C GLY A 66 -1.09 8.68 16.35
N SER A 67 -0.07 8.47 17.18
CA SER A 67 0.48 9.54 18.00
C SER A 67 1.28 10.56 17.18
N GLN A 68 1.37 11.79 17.68
CA GLN A 68 2.19 12.84 17.06
C GLN A 68 3.65 12.41 16.89
N ALA A 69 4.19 11.62 17.83
CA ALA A 69 5.55 11.11 17.78
C ALA A 69 5.77 10.06 16.68
N GLU A 70 4.76 9.24 16.39
CA GLU A 70 4.81 8.29 15.26
C GLU A 70 4.74 8.99 13.90
N LEU A 71 3.97 10.09 13.82
CA LEU A 71 3.60 10.74 12.56
C LEU A 71 4.38 12.02 12.24
N THR A 72 5.49 12.28 12.95
CA THR A 72 6.39 13.43 12.70
C THR A 72 7.73 12.96 12.14
N GLY A 73 8.26 13.64 11.13
CA GLY A 73 9.58 13.36 10.55
C GLY A 73 9.49 13.01 9.07
N THR A 74 10.29 12.06 8.61
CA THR A 74 10.29 11.64 7.20
C THR A 74 9.17 10.64 6.92
N PHE A 75 8.54 10.77 5.75
CA PHE A 75 7.52 9.86 5.24
C PHE A 75 7.90 9.39 3.83
N LYS A 76 7.74 8.09 3.55
CA LYS A 76 7.83 7.49 2.21
C LYS A 76 6.82 6.36 2.05
N VAL A 77 6.55 5.98 0.79
CA VAL A 77 5.76 4.79 0.46
C VAL A 77 6.58 3.86 -0.42
N LEU A 78 6.66 2.61 0.00
CA LEU A 78 7.32 1.53 -0.71
C LEU A 78 6.29 0.60 -1.32
N GLY A 79 6.52 0.12 -2.54
CA GLY A 79 5.62 -0.76 -3.28
C GLY A 79 6.29 -2.09 -3.60
N VAL A 80 5.57 -3.19 -3.39
CA VAL A 80 5.98 -4.54 -3.82
C VAL A 80 4.84 -5.16 -4.61
N HIS A 81 5.15 -5.73 -5.78
CA HIS A 81 4.20 -6.43 -6.63
C HIS A 81 4.04 -7.89 -6.21
N GLU A 82 2.89 -8.49 -6.44
CA GLU A 82 2.62 -9.88 -6.06
C GLU A 82 3.54 -10.91 -6.72
N ASN A 83 4.04 -10.61 -7.93
CA ASN A 83 4.89 -11.52 -8.70
C ASN A 83 6.37 -11.15 -8.65
N SER A 84 6.75 -10.08 -7.94
CA SER A 84 8.14 -9.64 -7.83
C SER A 84 8.53 -9.39 -6.37
N PRO A 85 9.69 -9.89 -5.91
CA PRO A 85 10.23 -9.52 -4.61
C PRO A 85 10.89 -8.13 -4.61
N GLU A 86 10.99 -7.46 -5.76
CA GLU A 86 11.59 -6.13 -5.88
C GLU A 86 10.70 -5.06 -5.23
N GLU A 87 11.32 -4.22 -4.42
CA GLU A 87 10.67 -3.08 -3.78
C GLU A 87 11.00 -1.79 -4.55
N ILE A 88 9.98 -1.01 -4.86
CA ILE A 88 10.11 0.30 -5.50
C ILE A 88 9.70 1.43 -4.56
N VAL A 89 10.24 2.62 -4.79
CA VAL A 89 9.78 3.85 -4.12
C VAL A 89 8.59 4.42 -4.89
N VAL A 90 7.39 4.31 -4.32
CA VAL A 90 6.15 4.84 -4.91
C VAL A 90 5.96 6.32 -4.57
N VAL A 91 6.29 6.70 -3.33
CA VAL A 91 6.34 8.09 -2.89
C VAL A 91 7.72 8.36 -2.31
N PRO A 92 8.49 9.30 -2.87
CA PRO A 92 9.82 9.61 -2.38
C PRO A 92 9.76 10.20 -0.96
N GLU A 93 10.87 10.04 -0.25
CA GLU A 93 10.99 10.50 1.13
C GLU A 93 10.81 12.02 1.22
N THR A 94 9.95 12.46 2.15
CA THR A 94 9.65 13.87 2.40
C THR A 94 9.46 14.15 3.88
N GLU A 95 9.88 15.32 4.32
CA GLU A 95 9.65 15.79 5.68
C GLU A 95 8.19 16.21 5.86
N THR A 96 7.59 15.80 6.98
CA THR A 96 6.19 16.05 7.27
C THR A 96 5.94 16.20 8.77
N ARG A 97 4.84 16.87 9.09
CA ARG A 97 4.38 17.10 10.47
C ARG A 97 2.88 16.85 10.55
N PRO A 98 2.38 16.31 11.67
CA PRO A 98 0.97 16.00 11.84
C PRO A 98 0.07 17.18 11.49
N SER A 99 -0.86 16.92 10.58
CA SER A 99 -1.84 17.86 10.07
C SER A 99 -3.19 17.14 10.04
N PRO A 100 -3.96 17.18 11.15
CA PRO A 100 -5.23 16.45 11.24
C PRO A 100 -6.22 16.89 10.16
N ASN A 101 -6.88 15.92 9.52
CA ASN A 101 -7.90 16.18 8.48
C ASN A 101 -8.80 14.96 8.31
N ASN A 102 -10.06 15.17 7.89
CA ASN A 102 -11.05 14.12 7.63
C ASN A 102 -11.18 13.05 8.74
N GLY A 103 -10.92 13.38 10.00
CA GLY A 103 -10.98 12.44 11.13
C GLY A 103 -9.68 11.65 11.39
N ALA A 104 -8.62 11.89 10.63
CA ALA A 104 -7.28 11.36 10.87
C ALA A 104 -6.39 12.35 11.63
N ASP A 105 -5.35 11.84 12.29
CA ASP A 105 -4.35 12.64 13.02
C ASP A 105 -3.32 13.29 12.09
N HIS A 106 -3.16 12.74 10.89
CA HIS A 106 -2.32 13.30 9.85
C HIS A 106 -2.85 12.96 8.44
N HIS A 107 -2.58 13.84 7.47
CA HIS A 107 -2.82 13.56 6.06
C HIS A 107 -1.66 14.04 5.17
N ILE A 108 -1.41 13.31 4.08
CA ILE A 108 -0.35 13.62 3.12
C ILE A 108 -0.88 13.41 1.69
N PRO A 109 -1.07 14.49 0.91
CA PRO A 109 -1.34 14.38 -0.51
C PRO A 109 -0.10 13.85 -1.26
N THR A 110 -0.29 12.83 -2.09
CA THR A 110 0.78 12.19 -2.86
C THR A 110 0.38 12.05 -4.33
N MET A 111 1.37 11.98 -5.20
CA MET A 111 1.22 11.48 -6.57
C MET A 111 1.81 10.08 -6.59
N MET A 112 1.02 9.08 -6.98
CA MET A 112 1.47 7.69 -7.07
C MET A 112 1.26 7.16 -8.48
N GLU A 113 2.17 6.31 -8.91
CA GLU A 113 2.12 5.54 -10.16
C GLU A 113 2.61 4.13 -9.85
N LEU A 114 1.94 3.13 -10.41
CA LEU A 114 2.33 1.73 -10.29
C LEU A 114 2.56 1.15 -11.69
N PRO A 115 3.74 0.56 -11.96
CA PRO A 115 4.17 0.27 -13.32
C PRO A 115 3.55 -0.97 -13.95
N GLU A 116 2.98 -1.87 -13.13
CA GLU A 116 2.48 -3.17 -13.57
C GLU A 116 1.07 -3.42 -13.04
N LYS A 117 0.22 -4.05 -13.85
CA LYS A 117 -1.09 -4.56 -13.41
C LYS A 117 -0.97 -5.67 -12.37
N GLY A 118 -2.03 -5.89 -11.59
CA GLY A 118 -2.09 -6.91 -10.54
C GLY A 118 -2.04 -6.33 -9.14
N MET A 119 -1.84 -7.20 -8.15
CA MET A 119 -1.86 -6.80 -6.75
C MET A 119 -0.55 -6.14 -6.30
N TRP A 120 -0.68 -5.05 -5.56
CA TRP A 120 0.42 -4.33 -4.96
C TRP A 120 0.24 -4.17 -3.46
N LYS A 121 1.34 -4.31 -2.74
CA LYS A 121 1.46 -3.99 -1.32
C LYS A 121 2.16 -2.65 -1.19
N LEU A 122 1.45 -1.67 -0.67
CA LEU A 122 1.97 -0.34 -0.37
C LEU A 122 2.27 -0.24 1.12
N THR A 123 3.52 0.03 1.46
CA THR A 123 3.99 0.15 2.85
C THR A 123 4.28 1.61 3.17
N ALA A 124 3.51 2.19 4.08
CA ALA A 124 3.73 3.55 4.56
C ALA A 124 4.77 3.54 5.70
N VAL A 125 5.83 4.32 5.54
CA VAL A 125 6.97 4.34 6.46
C VAL A 125 7.18 5.75 6.99
N PHE A 126 7.26 5.88 8.31
CA PHE A 126 7.69 7.11 9.00
C PHE A 126 8.97 6.87 9.79
N ASN A 127 10.01 7.68 9.58
CA ASN A 127 11.32 7.53 10.25
C ASN A 127 11.82 6.07 10.26
N ASP A 128 11.78 5.41 9.10
CA ASP A 128 12.14 4.01 8.89
C ASP A 128 11.31 2.97 9.68
N LYS A 129 10.16 3.38 10.24
CA LYS A 129 9.18 2.49 10.87
C LYS A 129 7.93 2.36 10.03
N VAL A 130 7.48 1.11 9.82
CA VAL A 130 6.21 0.84 9.15
C VAL A 130 5.06 1.29 10.04
N ILE A 131 4.20 2.16 9.50
CA ILE A 131 3.00 2.65 10.20
C ILE A 131 1.76 1.84 9.82
N GLY A 132 1.68 1.42 8.55
CA GLY A 132 0.60 0.59 8.04
C GLY A 132 0.88 0.10 6.63
N THR A 133 0.07 -0.88 6.20
CA THR A 133 0.14 -1.47 4.86
C THR A 133 -1.22 -1.38 4.18
N VAL A 134 -1.22 -1.06 2.88
CA VAL A 134 -2.42 -1.03 2.05
C VAL A 134 -2.21 -1.90 0.82
N TYR A 135 -3.14 -2.81 0.55
CA TYR A 135 -3.13 -3.63 -0.66
C TYR A 135 -4.14 -3.08 -1.67
N VAL A 136 -3.72 -2.96 -2.93
CA VAL A 136 -4.54 -2.45 -4.04
C VAL A 136 -4.38 -3.33 -5.27
N GLU A 137 -5.43 -3.38 -6.09
CA GLU A 137 -5.36 -3.93 -7.44
C GLU A 137 -5.06 -2.81 -8.45
N VAL A 138 -4.12 -3.07 -9.37
CA VAL A 138 -3.83 -2.21 -10.51
C VAL A 138 -4.43 -2.86 -11.76
N HIS A 139 -5.28 -2.12 -12.46
CA HIS A 139 -5.99 -2.63 -13.63
C HIS A 139 -5.32 -2.21 -14.95
N GLU A 140 -5.66 -2.94 -16.02
CA GLU A 140 -5.42 -2.48 -17.38
C GLU A 140 -6.33 -1.30 -17.70
N LYS A 141 -5.85 -0.42 -18.58
CA LYS A 141 -6.61 0.75 -19.04
C LYS A 141 -7.50 0.43 -20.24
#